data_AF-A0A4D4LAX7-F1
#
_entry.id   AF-A0A4D4LAX7-F1
#
_cell.length_a   1.000
_cell.length_b   1.000
_cell.length_c   1.000
_cell.angle_alpha   90.00
_cell.angle_beta   90.00
_cell.angle_gamma   90.00
#
_symmetry.space_group_name_H-M   'P 1'
#
loop_
_entity.id
_entity.type
_entity.pdbx_description
1 polymer ?
#
loop_
_entity_poly.entity_id
_entity_poly.type
_entity_poly.pdbx_seq_one_letter_code
_entity_poly.pdbx_strand_id
1 'polypeptide(L)'
;MSLRARITAPEGPGEGSGRQDGHLVSVYRAKLLEEIDLAEMSSLSTAERRSRLERVLGHIISREGPVLSTSERSQLIRRVVDEALGLGVLEPLLEDASITEIMVNGPDQIFVERAGRVELVPVRFASEEQLMQTIERIVSTVNRRVDESNPMVDARLPSGERVNVIIPPLALTGATLTIRRFPARTPSTS
;
A
#
# COMPACT_ATOMS: atom_id res chain seq x y z
N MET A 1 -21.97 51.02 -4.41
CA MET A 1 -21.34 51.01 -5.75
C MET A 1 -19.85 50.75 -5.55
N SER A 2 -19.41 49.53 -5.27
CA SER A 2 -19.13 48.38 -6.16
C SER A 2 -17.89 48.54 -7.06
N LEU A 3 -16.99 47.56 -6.90
CA LEU A 3 -16.09 46.91 -7.87
C LEU A 3 -14.95 47.68 -8.57
N ARG A 4 -13.71 47.21 -8.30
CA ARG A 4 -12.62 46.90 -9.25
C ARG A 4 -11.48 46.28 -8.40
N ALA A 5 -11.30 44.96 -8.25
CA ALA A 5 -11.14 43.84 -9.17
C ALA A 5 -9.86 43.88 -10.03
N ARG A 6 -8.96 42.95 -9.66
CA ARG A 6 -7.97 42.19 -10.47
C ARG A 6 -6.61 42.82 -10.78
N ILE A 7 -5.56 42.07 -10.42
CA ILE A 7 -4.41 41.56 -11.22
C ILE A 7 -3.42 40.96 -10.20
N THR A 8 -2.87 39.75 -10.23
CA THR A 8 -3.06 38.45 -10.90
C THR A 8 -2.23 37.48 -10.04
N ALA A 9 -2.83 36.39 -9.56
CA ALA A 9 -2.08 35.29 -8.94
C ALA A 9 -1.48 34.41 -10.06
N PRO A 10 -0.25 33.88 -9.93
CA PRO A 10 0.25 32.97 -10.93
C PRO A 10 -0.42 31.58 -10.77
N GLU A 11 -1.26 31.25 -11.75
CA GLU A 11 -1.24 30.02 -12.55
C GLU A 11 -1.01 28.66 -11.82
N GLY A 12 -2.10 27.91 -11.64
CA GLY A 12 -2.26 26.50 -12.05
C GLY A 12 -1.37 25.37 -11.47
N PRO A 13 -1.95 24.35 -10.81
CA PRO A 13 -1.28 23.09 -10.51
C PRO A 13 -1.46 22.10 -11.66
N GLY A 14 -0.37 21.58 -12.24
CA GLY A 14 -0.49 20.58 -13.31
C GLY A 14 0.83 19.93 -13.72
N GLU A 15 0.88 18.61 -13.55
CA GLU A 15 1.73 17.64 -14.28
C GLU A 15 3.20 17.42 -13.82
N GLY A 16 3.78 18.27 -12.95
CA GLY A 16 5.15 18.09 -12.43
C GLY A 16 5.31 17.36 -11.09
N SER A 17 4.31 17.40 -10.20
CA SER A 17 4.47 16.99 -8.79
C SER A 17 4.50 15.47 -8.59
N GLY A 18 3.74 14.70 -9.38
CA GLY A 18 3.65 13.24 -9.20
C GLY A 18 4.97 12.49 -9.43
N ARG A 19 5.82 12.99 -10.34
CA ARG A 19 7.16 12.41 -10.60
C ARG A 19 8.18 12.80 -9.53
N GLN A 20 8.14 14.03 -9.03
CA GLN A 20 9.00 14.47 -7.93
C GLN A 20 8.64 13.79 -6.60
N ASP A 21 7.34 13.66 -6.32
CA ASP A 21 6.83 12.96 -5.14
C ASP A 21 7.32 11.50 -5.11
N GLY A 22 7.18 10.77 -6.23
CA GLY A 22 7.61 9.37 -6.32
C GLY A 22 9.13 9.20 -6.13
N HIS A 23 9.92 10.12 -6.67
CA HIS A 23 11.38 10.10 -6.47
C HIS A 23 11.75 10.35 -5.00
N LEU A 24 11.10 11.29 -4.32
CA LEU A 24 11.35 11.55 -2.90
C LEU A 24 11.02 10.33 -2.04
N VAL A 25 9.89 9.67 -2.30
CA VAL A 25 9.49 8.48 -1.54
C VAL A 25 10.55 7.37 -1.69
N SER A 26 11.00 7.08 -2.91
CA SER A 26 12.02 6.07 -3.16
C SER A 26 13.36 6.37 -2.47
N VAL A 27 13.82 7.63 -2.51
CA VAL A 27 15.06 8.06 -1.84
C VAL A 27 14.97 7.89 -0.32
N TYR A 28 13.87 8.34 0.29
CA TYR A 28 13.70 8.22 1.74
C TYR A 28 13.44 6.79 2.19
N ARG A 29 12.84 5.94 1.35
CA ARG A 29 12.73 4.51 1.61
C ARG A 29 14.11 3.87 1.68
N ALA A 30 14.98 4.13 0.69
CA ALA A 30 16.34 3.60 0.69
C ALA A 30 17.10 4.02 1.96
N LYS A 31 17.08 5.32 2.29
CA LYS A 31 17.70 5.85 3.52
C LYS A 31 17.12 5.21 4.79
N LEU A 32 15.81 5.04 4.86
CA LEU A 32 15.15 4.42 6.00
C LEU A 32 15.58 2.96 6.16
N LEU A 33 15.70 2.21 5.06
CA LEU A 33 16.16 0.81 5.07
C LEU A 33 17.64 0.67 5.45
N GLU A 34 18.48 1.67 5.15
CA GLU A 34 19.88 1.72 5.58
C GLU A 34 20.03 2.01 7.08
N GLU A 35 19.10 2.76 7.68
CA GLU A 35 19.18 3.19 9.08
C GLU A 35 18.50 2.20 10.06
N ILE A 36 17.64 1.31 9.56
CA ILE A 36 16.95 0.30 10.39
C ILE A 36 17.65 -1.05 10.37
N ASP A 37 17.71 -1.70 11.54
CA ASP A 37 18.10 -3.10 11.62
C ASP A 37 16.86 -4.00 11.41
N LEU A 38 16.85 -4.73 10.29
CA LEU A 38 15.80 -5.69 9.93
C LEU A 38 15.62 -6.79 11.00
N ALA A 39 16.68 -7.17 11.71
CA ALA A 39 16.62 -8.19 12.75
C ALA A 39 15.88 -7.67 14.00
N GLU A 40 16.14 -6.43 14.44
CA GLU A 40 15.40 -5.81 15.56
C GLU A 40 13.91 -5.65 15.22
N MET A 41 13.61 -5.28 13.97
CA MET A 41 12.25 -5.04 13.52
C MET A 41 11.41 -6.31 13.44
N SER A 42 12.02 -7.48 13.21
CA SER A 42 11.32 -8.76 13.05
C SER A 42 10.56 -9.23 14.30
N SER A 43 10.95 -8.75 15.49
CA SER A 43 10.35 -9.10 16.78
C SER A 43 9.22 -8.18 17.23
N LEU A 44 9.02 -7.05 16.53
CA LEU A 44 8.05 -6.03 16.88
C LEU A 44 6.69 -6.28 16.22
N SER A 45 5.61 -5.91 16.92
CA SER A 45 4.28 -5.86 16.31
C SER A 45 4.25 -4.87 15.14
N THR A 46 3.26 -4.99 14.26
CA THR A 46 3.24 -4.15 13.06
C THR A 46 2.95 -2.69 13.39
N ALA A 47 2.11 -2.40 14.40
CA ALA A 47 1.93 -1.06 14.95
C ALA A 47 3.24 -0.48 15.52
N GLU A 48 4.02 -1.27 16.27
CA GLU A 48 5.32 -0.84 16.82
C GLU A 48 6.35 -0.60 15.72
N ARG A 49 6.42 -1.49 14.73
CA ARG A 49 7.25 -1.32 13.54
C ARG A 49 6.89 -0.02 12.82
N ARG A 50 5.61 0.23 12.58
CA ARG A 50 5.13 1.46 11.94
C ARG A 50 5.56 2.69 12.74
N SER A 51 5.26 2.73 14.05
CA SER A 51 5.62 3.86 14.91
C SER A 51 7.14 4.10 14.93
N ARG A 52 7.93 3.03 14.91
CA ARG A 52 9.39 3.13 14.85
C ARG A 52 9.87 3.68 13.51
N LEU A 53 9.35 3.19 12.39
CA LEU A 53 9.67 3.70 11.05
C LEU A 53 9.27 5.17 10.91
N GLU A 54 8.07 5.57 11.36
CA GLU A 54 7.61 6.96 11.33
C GLU A 54 8.53 7.88 12.15
N ARG A 55 9.01 7.41 13.30
CA ARG A 55 9.95 8.17 14.15
C ARG A 55 11.30 8.34 13.49
N VAL A 56 11.91 7.25 13.03
CA VAL A 56 13.22 7.26 12.37
C VAL A 56 13.16 8.14 11.12
N LEU A 57 12.17 7.93 10.26
CA LEU A 57 11.99 8.73 9.07
C LEU A 57 11.74 10.21 9.39
N GLY A 58 10.98 10.48 10.46
CA GLY A 58 10.79 11.84 10.97
C GLY A 58 12.11 12.53 11.33
N HIS A 59 13.05 11.80 11.91
CA HIS A 59 14.40 12.30 12.19
C HIS A 59 15.23 12.51 10.93
N ILE A 60 15.20 11.57 9.96
CA ILE A 60 15.91 11.70 8.68
C ILE A 60 15.47 12.97 7.94
N ILE A 61 14.16 13.17 7.79
CA ILE A 61 13.60 14.34 7.09
C ILE A 61 13.94 15.64 7.83
N SER A 62 13.98 15.62 9.17
CA SER A 62 14.35 16.82 9.92
C SER A 62 15.83 17.19 9.82
N ARG A 63 16.73 16.24 9.55
CA ARG A 63 18.18 16.49 9.42
C ARG A 63 18.60 16.89 8.01
N GLU A 64 18.03 16.26 7.00
CA GLU A 64 18.50 16.34 5.61
C GLU A 64 17.38 16.62 4.60
N GLY A 65 16.16 16.82 5.08
CA GLY A 65 14.99 16.91 4.21
C GLY A 65 14.76 18.29 3.60
N PRO A 66 14.00 18.35 2.50
CA PRO A 66 13.55 19.61 1.92
C PRO A 66 12.65 20.37 2.89
N VAL A 67 12.53 21.69 2.70
CA VAL A 67 11.57 22.51 3.43
C VAL A 67 10.16 22.12 2.96
N LEU A 68 9.44 21.39 3.82
CA LEU A 68 8.08 20.93 3.58
C LEU A 68 7.13 21.55 4.62
N SER A 69 5.89 21.80 4.22
CA SER A 69 4.82 22.11 5.18
C SER A 69 4.55 20.90 6.09
N THR A 70 3.91 21.14 7.24
CA THR A 70 3.50 20.07 8.17
C THR A 70 2.64 19.01 7.47
N SER A 71 1.76 19.41 6.54
CA SER A 71 0.91 18.50 5.77
C SER A 71 1.70 17.66 4.77
N GLU A 72 2.61 18.27 4.02
CA GLU A 72 3.45 17.56 3.03
C GLU A 72 4.40 16.58 3.72
N ARG A 73 5.00 17.00 4.84
CA ARG A 73 5.85 16.13 5.66
C ARG A 73 5.09 14.91 6.17
N SER A 74 3.88 15.11 6.69
CA SER A 74 3.05 14.00 7.19
C SER A 74 2.64 13.04 6.08
N GLN A 75 2.34 13.56 4.88
CA GLN A 75 2.04 12.73 3.71
C GLN A 75 3.26 11.96 3.22
N LEU A 76 4.43 12.59 3.14
CA LEU A 76 5.67 11.94 2.73
C LEU A 76 6.05 10.81 3.69
N ILE A 77 6.00 11.08 5.00
CA ILE A 77 6.28 10.07 6.04
C ILE A 77 5.36 8.87 5.87
N ARG A 78 4.06 9.12 5.74
CA ARG A 78 3.07 8.06 5.54
C ARG A 78 3.39 7.23 4.31
N ARG A 79 3.65 7.85 3.16
CA ARG A 79 3.94 7.14 1.90
C ARG A 79 5.20 6.28 1.98
N VAL A 80 6.29 6.81 2.53
CA VAL A 80 7.55 6.07 2.67
C VAL A 80 7.41 4.90 3.62
N VAL A 81 6.74 5.09 4.76
CA VAL A 81 6.49 4.01 5.72
C VAL A 81 5.59 2.94 5.12
N ASP A 82 4.56 3.35 4.37
CA ASP A 82 3.67 2.42 3.67
C ASP A 82 4.45 1.60 2.61
N GLU A 83 5.40 2.21 1.89
CA GLU A 83 6.26 1.54 0.90
C GLU A 83 7.38 0.70 1.54
N ALA A 84 7.90 1.10 2.71
CA ALA A 84 8.87 0.33 3.47
C ALA A 84 8.24 -0.91 4.13
N LEU A 85 6.96 -0.82 4.50
CA LEU A 85 6.19 -1.95 5.02
C LEU A 85 5.62 -2.85 3.89
N GLY A 86 5.45 -2.32 2.68
CA GLY A 86 5.07 -3.06 1.48
C GLY A 86 3.69 -3.74 1.54
N LEU A 87 3.42 -4.58 0.53
CA LEU A 87 2.32 -5.57 0.55
C LEU A 87 2.76 -6.88 1.23
N GLY A 88 3.96 -6.89 1.80
CA GLY A 88 4.52 -8.01 2.55
C GLY A 88 4.57 -9.28 1.71
N VAL A 89 3.97 -10.36 2.21
CA VAL A 89 3.98 -11.67 1.57
C VAL A 89 3.25 -11.73 0.22
N LEU A 90 2.48 -10.70 -0.13
CA LEU A 90 1.76 -10.64 -1.40
C LEU A 90 2.60 -10.10 -2.55
N GLU A 91 3.68 -9.35 -2.28
CA GLU A 91 4.54 -8.76 -3.33
C GLU A 91 5.06 -9.80 -4.33
N PRO A 92 5.75 -10.88 -3.91
CA PRO A 92 6.25 -11.87 -4.85
C PRO A 92 5.13 -12.61 -5.60
N LEU A 93 3.94 -12.75 -4.99
CA LEU A 93 2.78 -13.36 -5.65
C LEU A 93 2.20 -12.42 -6.72
N LEU A 94 2.21 -11.12 -6.47
CA LEU A 94 1.76 -10.11 -7.43
C LEU A 94 2.76 -9.92 -8.58
N GLU A 95 4.04 -10.19 -8.38
CA GLU A 95 5.04 -10.17 -9.45
C GLU A 95 4.97 -11.39 -10.37
N ASP A 96 4.44 -12.51 -9.88
CA ASP A 96 4.34 -13.75 -10.64
C ASP A 96 3.20 -13.71 -11.68
N ALA A 97 3.57 -13.51 -12.95
CA ALA A 97 2.63 -13.38 -14.06
C ALA A 97 1.80 -14.66 -14.34
N SER A 98 2.17 -15.82 -13.80
CA SER A 98 1.38 -17.04 -13.97
C SER A 98 0.21 -17.15 -13.00
N ILE A 99 0.15 -16.28 -11.98
CA ILE A 99 -0.94 -16.21 -11.01
C ILE A 99 -2.07 -15.35 -11.57
N THR A 100 -3.26 -15.94 -11.69
CA THR A 100 -4.48 -15.26 -12.15
C THR A 100 -5.34 -14.74 -11.00
N GLU A 101 -5.26 -15.36 -9.83
CA GLU A 101 -6.04 -14.99 -8.65
C GLU A 101 -5.24 -15.26 -7.37
N ILE A 102 -5.32 -14.35 -6.39
CA ILE A 102 -4.75 -14.52 -5.05
C ILE A 102 -5.92 -14.44 -4.08
N MET A 103 -6.06 -15.44 -3.21
CA MET A 103 -7.10 -15.52 -2.19
C MET A 103 -6.46 -15.68 -0.82
N VAL A 104 -6.81 -14.81 0.11
CA VAL A 104 -6.35 -14.84 1.49
C VAL A 104 -7.56 -15.05 2.38
N ASN A 105 -7.56 -16.14 3.13
CA ASN A 105 -8.62 -16.52 4.06
C ASN A 105 -8.07 -16.50 5.48
N GLY A 106 -7.72 -15.31 5.97
CA GLY A 106 -6.97 -15.14 7.20
C GLY A 106 -5.44 -15.25 7.02
N PRO A 107 -4.66 -15.03 8.09
CA PRO A 107 -3.22 -14.85 8.03
C PRO A 107 -2.46 -16.10 7.63
N ASP A 108 -2.98 -17.29 7.96
CA ASP A 108 -2.31 -18.58 7.74
C ASP A 108 -2.70 -19.26 6.41
N GLN A 109 -3.74 -18.76 5.71
CA GLN A 109 -4.29 -19.43 4.54
C GLN A 109 -4.25 -18.51 3.33
N ILE A 110 -3.21 -18.68 2.52
CA ILE A 110 -3.05 -17.98 1.25
C ILE A 110 -3.09 -19.00 0.11
N PHE A 111 -4.00 -18.78 -0.83
CA PHE A 111 -4.18 -19.58 -2.03
C PHE A 111 -3.90 -18.74 -3.26
N VAL A 112 -3.44 -19.39 -4.32
CA VAL A 112 -3.24 -18.78 -5.62
C VAL A 112 -3.87 -19.65 -6.69
N GLU A 113 -4.40 -19.02 -7.74
CA GLU A 113 -4.84 -19.70 -8.94
C GLU A 113 -3.77 -19.58 -10.03
N ARG A 114 -3.38 -20.71 -10.60
CA ARG A 114 -2.49 -20.80 -11.77
C ARG A 114 -3.13 -21.70 -12.81
N ALA A 115 -3.29 -21.20 -14.03
CA ALA A 115 -3.89 -21.95 -15.13
C ALA A 115 -5.23 -22.63 -14.76
N GLY A 116 -6.07 -21.95 -13.97
CA GLY A 116 -7.37 -22.46 -13.50
C GLY A 116 -7.30 -23.49 -12.38
N ARG A 117 -6.13 -23.71 -11.75
CA ARG A 117 -5.97 -24.59 -10.58
C ARG A 117 -5.65 -23.76 -9.36
N VAL A 118 -6.40 -23.99 -8.28
CA VAL A 118 -6.16 -23.37 -6.98
C VAL A 118 -5.18 -24.21 -6.17
N GLU A 119 -4.15 -23.59 -5.64
CA GLU A 119 -3.16 -24.22 -4.76
C GLU A 119 -2.90 -23.38 -3.51
N LEU A 120 -2.62 -24.04 -2.38
CA LEU A 120 -2.17 -23.38 -1.16
C LEU A 120 -0.68 -23.07 -1.27
N VAL A 121 -0.28 -21.84 -0.99
CA VAL A 121 1.13 -21.44 -1.01
C VAL A 121 1.75 -21.50 0.39
N PRO A 122 3.04 -21.85 0.53
CA PRO A 122 3.72 -21.97 1.81
C PRO A 122 4.15 -20.61 2.39
N VAL A 123 3.32 -19.59 2.22
CA VAL A 123 3.54 -18.23 2.75
C VAL A 123 2.35 -17.85 3.63
N ARG A 124 2.62 -17.06 4.67
CA ARG A 124 1.63 -16.63 5.65
C ARG A 124 1.94 -15.23 6.15
N PHE A 125 0.92 -14.49 6.55
CA PHE A 125 1.12 -13.27 7.32
C PHE A 125 1.64 -13.61 8.72
N ALA A 126 2.39 -12.69 9.32
CA ALA A 126 2.89 -12.87 10.69
C ALA A 126 1.75 -12.79 11.73
N SER A 127 0.68 -12.07 11.43
CA SER A 127 -0.50 -11.93 12.28
C SER A 127 -1.73 -11.43 11.51
N GLU A 128 -2.91 -11.59 12.11
CA GLU A 128 -4.17 -10.98 11.63
C GLU A 128 -4.02 -9.45 11.48
N GLU A 129 -3.32 -8.79 12.41
CA GLU A 129 -3.07 -7.35 12.36
C GLU A 129 -2.27 -6.97 11.10
N GLN A 130 -1.26 -7.76 10.73
CA GLN A 130 -0.48 -7.50 9.52
C GLN A 130 -1.34 -7.68 8.25
N LEU A 131 -2.23 -8.67 8.22
CA LEU A 131 -3.18 -8.86 7.15
C LEU A 131 -4.12 -7.64 7.03
N MET A 132 -4.73 -7.23 8.14
CA MET A 132 -5.63 -6.06 8.18
C MET A 132 -4.94 -4.79 7.70
N GLN A 133 -3.71 -4.53 8.14
CA GLN A 133 -2.95 -3.37 7.67
C GLN A 133 -2.61 -3.45 6.17
N THR A 134 -2.37 -4.66 5.64
CA THR A 134 -2.13 -4.86 4.20
C THR A 134 -3.41 -4.59 3.41
N ILE A 135 -4.55 -5.08 3.91
CA ILE A 135 -5.88 -4.80 3.36
C ILE A 135 -6.15 -3.29 3.34
N GLU A 136 -5.97 -2.60 4.47
CA GLU A 136 -6.16 -1.15 4.59
C GLU A 136 -5.29 -0.38 3.59
N ARG A 137 -4.02 -0.79 3.42
CA ARG A 137 -3.12 -0.22 2.41
C ARG A 137 -3.70 -0.39 1.01
N ILE A 138 -4.07 -1.61 0.61
CA ILE A 138 -4.63 -1.89 -0.71
C ILE A 138 -5.87 -1.03 -0.97
N VAL A 139 -6.84 -0.99 -0.05
CA VAL A 139 -8.07 -0.20 -0.25
C VAL A 139 -7.81 1.31 -0.21
N SER A 140 -6.78 1.77 0.51
CA SER A 140 -6.42 3.19 0.54
C SER A 140 -5.91 3.70 -0.83
N THR A 141 -5.25 2.84 -1.62
CA THR A 141 -4.76 3.22 -2.96
C THR A 141 -5.88 3.57 -3.93
N VAL A 142 -7.09 3.06 -3.70
CA VAL A 142 -8.29 3.31 -4.50
C VAL A 142 -9.24 4.33 -3.85
N ASN A 143 -8.76 5.09 -2.86
CA ASN A 143 -9.55 6.04 -2.06
C ASN A 143 -10.80 5.41 -1.43
N ARG A 144 -10.70 4.14 -1.02
CA ARG A 144 -11.71 3.44 -0.23
C ARG A 144 -11.24 3.26 1.20
N ARG A 145 -12.17 2.91 2.08
CA ARG A 145 -11.91 2.56 3.48
C ARG A 145 -12.64 1.27 3.79
N VAL A 146 -12.06 0.50 4.70
CA VAL A 146 -12.66 -0.72 5.24
C VAL A 146 -12.48 -0.66 6.76
N ASP A 147 -13.57 -0.78 7.48
CA ASP A 147 -13.64 -0.70 8.94
C ASP A 147 -14.90 -1.42 9.44
N GLU A 148 -15.10 -1.51 10.75
CA GLU A 148 -16.25 -2.21 11.34
C GLU A 148 -17.62 -1.62 10.90
N SER A 149 -17.66 -0.35 10.49
CA SER A 149 -18.88 0.28 9.95
C SER A 149 -19.09 -0.01 8.46
N ASN A 150 -17.99 -0.22 7.72
CA ASN A 150 -17.98 -0.58 6.30
C ASN A 150 -17.09 -1.82 6.06
N PRO A 151 -17.53 -3.02 6.48
CA PRO A 151 -16.70 -4.21 6.56
C PRO A 151 -16.45 -4.92 5.21
N MET A 152 -16.81 -4.29 4.08
CA MET A 152 -16.65 -4.88 2.75
C MET A 152 -16.26 -3.82 1.72
N VAL A 153 -15.33 -4.18 0.82
CA VAL A 153 -14.91 -3.34 -0.30
C VAL A 153 -14.82 -4.20 -1.58
N ASP A 154 -15.39 -3.70 -2.69
CA ASP A 154 -15.06 -4.15 -4.05
C ASP A 154 -14.52 -2.93 -4.82
N ALA A 155 -13.33 -3.07 -5.39
CA ALA A 155 -12.64 -2.00 -6.09
C ALA A 155 -11.74 -2.53 -7.20
N ARG A 156 -11.33 -1.62 -8.09
CA ARG A 156 -10.32 -1.89 -9.10
C ARG A 156 -9.07 -1.08 -8.78
N LEU A 157 -7.93 -1.76 -8.66
CA LEU A 157 -6.64 -1.12 -8.45
C LEU A 157 -6.23 -0.30 -9.67
N PRO A 158 -5.36 0.73 -9.51
CA PRO A 158 -4.83 1.49 -10.63
C PRO A 158 -4.12 0.64 -11.69
N SER A 159 -3.56 -0.50 -11.27
CA SER A 159 -2.91 -1.51 -12.12
C SER A 159 -3.91 -2.40 -12.90
N GLY A 160 -5.21 -2.35 -12.57
CA GLY A 160 -6.30 -2.99 -13.31
C GLY A 160 -6.89 -4.24 -12.64
N GLU A 161 -6.23 -4.79 -11.63
CA GLU A 161 -6.71 -5.89 -10.81
C GLU A 161 -8.01 -5.53 -10.08
N ARG A 162 -8.87 -6.53 -9.88
CA ARG A 162 -10.04 -6.39 -9.01
C ARG A 162 -9.69 -6.88 -7.62
N VAL A 163 -10.09 -6.11 -6.62
CA VAL A 163 -9.87 -6.43 -5.22
C VAL A 163 -11.22 -6.51 -4.53
N ASN A 164 -11.46 -7.64 -3.88
CA ASN A 164 -12.56 -7.83 -2.95
C ASN A 164 -12.00 -8.07 -1.54
N VAL A 165 -12.56 -7.37 -0.56
CA VAL A 165 -12.19 -7.45 0.85
C VAL A 165 -13.45 -7.62 1.67
N ILE A 166 -13.42 -8.53 2.63
CA ILE A 166 -14.46 -8.70 3.65
C ILE A 166 -13.77 -8.88 5.00
N ILE A 167 -14.15 -8.09 6.00
CA ILE A 167 -13.59 -8.16 7.35
C ILE A 167 -14.69 -8.46 8.38
N PRO A 168 -14.33 -8.82 9.63
CA PRO A 168 -15.31 -8.90 10.72
C PRO A 168 -16.11 -7.60 10.87
N PRO A 169 -17.42 -7.67 11.20
CA PRO A 169 -18.16 -8.87 11.60
C PRO A 169 -18.74 -9.72 10.44
N LEU A 170 -18.57 -9.31 9.17
CA LEU A 170 -19.13 -10.07 8.04
C LEU A 170 -18.33 -11.34 7.72
N ALA A 171 -17.03 -11.32 7.95
CA ALA A 171 -16.18 -12.49 7.79
C ALA A 171 -16.08 -13.27 9.13
N LEU A 172 -16.78 -14.40 9.21
CA LEU A 172 -16.90 -15.20 10.43
C LEU A 172 -15.57 -15.84 10.88
N THR A 173 -14.58 -15.95 9.98
CA THR A 173 -13.34 -16.69 10.19
C THR A 173 -12.09 -15.79 10.17
N GLY A 174 -12.27 -14.47 10.23
CA GLY A 174 -11.20 -13.48 10.06
C GLY A 174 -11.24 -12.79 8.71
N ALA A 175 -10.35 -11.83 8.49
CA ALA A 175 -10.35 -11.02 7.28
C ALA A 175 -10.07 -11.85 6.01
N THR A 176 -10.84 -11.58 4.96
CA THR A 176 -10.65 -12.19 3.64
C THR A 176 -10.33 -11.13 2.59
N LEU A 177 -9.44 -11.51 1.67
CA LEU A 177 -8.98 -10.67 0.58
C LEU A 177 -8.83 -11.52 -0.68
N THR A 178 -9.45 -11.08 -1.77
CA THR A 178 -9.29 -11.69 -3.09
C THR A 178 -8.79 -10.65 -4.08
N ILE A 179 -7.66 -10.92 -4.73
CA ILE A 179 -7.09 -10.11 -5.79
C ILE A 179 -7.16 -10.89 -7.09
N ARG A 180 -7.96 -10.43 -8.04
CA ARG A 180 -8.14 -11.04 -9.36
C ARG A 180 -7.37 -10.25 -10.40
N ARG A 181 -6.45 -10.94 -11.08
CA ARG A 181 -5.57 -10.36 -12.08
C ARG A 181 -6.13 -10.62 -13.46
N PHE A 182 -5.98 -9.63 -14.34
CA PHE A 182 -6.16 -9.89 -15.76
C PHE A 182 -4.84 -10.44 -16.29
N PRO A 183 -4.85 -11.60 -16.98
CA PRO A 183 -3.65 -12.08 -17.63
C PRO A 183 -3.17 -10.97 -18.58
N ALA A 184 -1.91 -10.56 -18.42
CA ALA A 184 -1.26 -9.69 -19.38
C ALA A 184 -1.42 -10.36 -20.75
N ARG A 185 -2.09 -9.69 -21.68
CA ARG A 185 -2.30 -10.19 -23.03
C ARG A 185 -0.92 -10.55 -23.60
N THR A 186 -0.61 -11.85 -23.69
CA THR A 186 0.51 -12.31 -24.50
C THR A 186 0.31 -11.69 -25.88
N PRO A 187 1.25 -10.91 -26.43
CA PRO A 187 1.13 -10.45 -27.80
C PRO A 187 0.95 -11.71 -28.65
N SER A 188 -0.19 -11.81 -29.32
CA SER A 188 -0.42 -12.79 -30.37
C SER A 188 0.72 -12.61 -31.37
N THR A 189 1.71 -13.49 -31.29
CA THR A 189 2.71 -13.59 -32.34
C THR A 189 1.98 -14.18 -33.55
N SER A 190 2.22 -13.51 -34.68
CA SER A 190 1.51 -13.53 -35.95
C SER A 190 1.21 -14.89 -36.55
#